data_AF-A0A946Z096-F1
#
_entry.id   AF-A0A946Z096-F1
#
_cell.length_a   1.000
_cell.length_b   1.000
_cell.length_c   1.000
_cell.angle_alpha   90.00
_cell.angle_beta   90.00
_cell.angle_gamma   90.00
#
_symmetry.space_group_name_H-M   'P 1'
#
loop_
_entity.id
_entity.type
_entity.pdbx_description
1 polymer ?
#
loop_
_entity_poly.entity_id
_entity_poly.type
_entity_poly.pdbx_seq_one_letter_code
_entity_poly.pdbx_strand_id
1 'polypeptide(L)'
;MSSGDLPGTGIELEPDPLMQALASSEGPSVVAVGGGHGLAQAVLACQRYAGTLSALVTVADDGGSSGRLVPDLDIPAPGDIRRCLIAMSPEPTTWRRLFDYRFDGSDVAGHSLGNLLLVALHQIEGTFEDGLRTAERLLGTVGSVIPAAAERVKLEAVVDGSVVEGQVSIALSRGNISKIRILPGTAAATDRAREAIRAADQIVLGPGVCTRR
;
A
#
# COMPACT_ATOMS: atom_id res chain seq x y z
N MET A 1 -16.89 52.41 18.50
CA MET A 1 -16.26 51.12 18.91
C MET A 1 -16.36 50.19 17.73
N SER A 2 -15.20 49.88 17.17
CA SER A 2 -15.01 49.10 15.94
C SER A 2 -15.04 47.60 16.29
N SER A 3 -15.82 46.82 15.56
CA SER A 3 -15.68 45.36 15.47
C SER A 3 -15.48 45.04 13.99
N GLY A 4 -14.23 44.77 13.63
CA GLY A 4 -13.78 44.59 12.27
C GLY A 4 -14.21 43.26 11.67
N ASP A 5 -14.54 43.33 10.38
CA ASP A 5 -14.60 42.19 9.48
C ASP A 5 -13.21 41.52 9.40
N LEU A 6 -13.18 40.20 9.60
CA LEU A 6 -12.05 39.36 9.26
C LEU A 6 -12.08 39.11 7.73
N PRO A 7 -11.03 39.47 6.97
CA PRO A 7 -10.95 39.07 5.57
C PRO A 7 -10.73 37.57 5.49
N GLY A 8 -11.74 36.85 5.00
CA GLY A 8 -11.63 35.45 4.61
C GLY A 8 -10.68 35.34 3.42
N THR A 9 -9.42 35.00 3.67
CA THR A 9 -8.50 34.50 2.65
C THR A 9 -8.86 33.06 2.33
N GLY A 10 -9.93 32.89 1.55
CA GLY A 10 -10.10 31.69 0.73
C GLY A 10 -9.03 31.74 -0.36
N ILE A 11 -7.90 31.08 -0.13
CA ILE A 11 -7.00 30.75 -1.23
C ILE A 11 -7.70 29.61 -1.97
N GLU A 12 -8.57 29.96 -2.92
CA GLU A 12 -8.87 29.07 -4.03
C GLU A 12 -7.55 28.80 -4.74
N LEU A 13 -6.95 27.65 -4.42
CA LEU A 13 -5.77 27.15 -5.11
C LEU A 13 -6.22 26.80 -6.53
N GLU A 14 -6.09 27.75 -7.44
CA GLU A 14 -6.10 27.51 -8.88
C GLU A 14 -5.25 26.26 -9.16
N PRO A 15 -5.80 25.23 -9.83
CA PRO A 15 -5.08 23.98 -10.02
C PRO A 15 -3.79 24.25 -10.81
N ASP A 16 -2.67 23.78 -10.26
CA ASP A 16 -1.32 23.93 -10.80
C ASP A 16 -1.31 23.70 -12.32
N PRO A 17 -0.71 24.58 -13.15
CA PRO A 17 -0.57 24.37 -14.59
C PRO A 17 0.00 22.99 -14.95
N LEU A 18 0.87 22.42 -14.10
CA LEU A 18 1.35 21.04 -14.23
C LEU A 18 0.20 20.03 -14.06
N MET A 19 -0.66 20.23 -13.06
CA MET A 19 -1.84 19.38 -12.83
C MET A 19 -2.84 19.49 -13.98
N GLN A 20 -3.04 20.69 -14.56
CA GLN A 20 -3.90 20.86 -15.73
C GLN A 20 -3.30 20.19 -16.98
N ALA A 21 -1.99 20.30 -17.19
CA ALA A 21 -1.30 19.64 -18.28
C ALA A 21 -1.30 18.10 -18.15
N LEU A 22 -1.27 17.57 -16.92
CA LEU A 22 -1.40 16.14 -16.67
C LEU A 22 -2.86 15.65 -16.74
N ALA A 23 -3.83 16.52 -16.49
CA ALA A 23 -5.27 16.20 -16.52
C ALA A 23 -5.89 16.23 -17.93
N SER A 24 -5.12 16.46 -19.00
CA SER A 24 -5.62 16.42 -20.37
C SER A 24 -5.92 14.98 -20.83
N SER A 25 -7.21 14.68 -20.93
CA SER A 25 -7.95 13.50 -21.44
C SER A 25 -7.50 12.07 -21.17
N GLU A 26 -6.24 11.72 -20.95
CA GLU A 26 -5.82 10.38 -20.49
C GLU A 26 -4.44 10.49 -19.83
N GLY A 27 -4.36 11.04 -18.60
CA GLY A 27 -3.08 11.26 -17.92
C GLY A 27 -2.15 10.02 -17.92
N PRO A 28 -0.87 10.16 -17.54
CA PRO A 28 0.12 9.10 -17.70
C PRO A 28 -0.27 7.80 -16.98
N SER A 29 0.28 6.68 -17.46
CA SER A 29 0.24 5.40 -16.75
C SER A 29 1.26 5.42 -15.61
N VAL A 30 0.76 5.45 -14.37
CA VAL A 30 1.59 5.60 -13.18
C VAL A 30 1.63 4.30 -12.39
N VAL A 31 2.84 3.87 -12.00
CA VAL A 31 3.05 2.81 -11.02
C VAL A 31 3.62 3.41 -9.74
N ALA A 32 2.88 3.34 -8.65
CA ALA A 32 3.36 3.70 -7.33
C ALA A 32 3.90 2.45 -6.61
N VAL A 33 5.17 2.45 -6.19
CA VAL A 33 5.83 1.31 -5.54
C VAL A 33 6.11 1.63 -4.08
N GLY A 34 5.77 0.73 -3.16
CA GLY A 34 6.14 0.90 -1.75
C GLY A 34 5.34 0.03 -0.79
N GLY A 35 5.18 0.53 0.43
CA GLY A 35 4.35 -0.08 1.48
C GLY A 35 3.85 0.97 2.48
N GLY A 36 3.14 0.50 3.49
CA GLY A 36 2.65 1.30 4.60
C GLY A 36 1.74 2.46 4.19
N HIS A 37 1.72 3.46 5.07
CA HIS A 37 0.93 4.68 4.87
C HIS A 37 1.50 5.57 3.76
N GLY A 38 2.82 5.52 3.53
CA GLY A 38 3.47 6.37 2.54
C GLY A 38 3.05 6.03 1.10
N LEU A 39 2.95 4.74 0.77
CA LEU A 39 2.39 4.32 -0.51
C LEU A 39 0.92 4.76 -0.65
N ALA A 40 0.09 4.59 0.39
CA ALA A 40 -1.30 5.02 0.35
C ALA A 40 -1.45 6.53 0.05
N GLN A 41 -0.58 7.37 0.62
CA GLN A 41 -0.56 8.82 0.32
C GLN A 41 -0.06 9.11 -1.10
N ALA A 42 0.98 8.42 -1.58
CA ALA A 42 1.44 8.55 -2.95
C ALA A 42 0.35 8.19 -3.97
N VAL A 43 -0.39 7.11 -3.71
CA VAL A 43 -1.51 6.67 -4.53
C VAL A 43 -2.64 7.71 -4.54
N LEU A 44 -3.00 8.29 -3.39
CA LEU A 44 -4.00 9.37 -3.32
C LEU A 44 -3.57 10.62 -4.13
N ALA A 45 -2.28 10.96 -4.11
CA ALA A 45 -1.76 12.05 -4.92
C ALA A 45 -1.78 11.70 -6.42
N CYS A 46 -1.38 10.49 -6.80
CA CYS A 46 -1.33 10.05 -8.19
C CYS A 46 -2.72 9.98 -8.83
N GLN A 47 -3.76 9.62 -8.07
CA GLN A 47 -5.15 9.61 -8.55
C GLN A 47 -5.64 10.94 -9.10
N ARG A 48 -5.01 12.07 -8.74
CA ARG A 48 -5.42 13.39 -9.21
C ARG A 48 -5.02 13.67 -10.67
N TYR A 49 -4.05 12.93 -11.21
CA TYR A 49 -3.48 13.21 -12.52
C TYR A 49 -3.26 11.97 -13.39
N ALA A 50 -3.13 10.78 -12.81
CA ALA A 50 -2.87 9.56 -13.55
C ALA A 50 -4.11 9.14 -14.35
N GLY A 51 -3.93 8.78 -15.62
CA GLY A 51 -4.99 8.19 -16.43
C GLY A 51 -5.15 6.70 -16.14
N THR A 52 -4.05 6.01 -15.85
CA THR A 52 -4.06 4.67 -15.25
C THR A 52 -3.14 4.61 -14.04
N LEU A 53 -3.55 3.90 -12.99
CA LEU A 53 -2.81 3.82 -11.75
C LEU A 53 -2.70 2.38 -11.25
N SER A 54 -1.46 1.96 -10.96
CA SER A 54 -1.15 0.70 -10.32
C SER A 54 -0.36 0.93 -9.02
N ALA A 55 -0.84 0.41 -7.90
CA ALA A 55 -0.13 0.39 -6.63
C ALA A 55 0.59 -0.96 -6.47
N LEU A 56 1.91 -0.97 -6.60
CA LEU A 56 2.76 -2.15 -6.42
C LEU A 56 3.23 -2.22 -4.95
N VAL A 57 2.64 -3.16 -4.21
CA VAL A 57 2.74 -3.23 -2.76
C VAL A 57 3.76 -4.26 -2.32
N THR A 58 4.72 -3.85 -1.49
CA THR A 58 5.66 -4.77 -0.85
C THR A 58 4.94 -5.79 0.03
N VAL A 59 5.42 -7.03 0.04
CA VAL A 59 4.86 -8.14 0.83
C VAL A 59 5.79 -8.55 1.97
N ALA A 60 6.69 -7.65 2.34
CA ALA A 60 7.77 -7.86 3.29
C ALA A 60 7.47 -7.36 4.72
N ASP A 61 6.28 -6.80 4.95
CA ASP A 61 5.91 -6.21 6.24
C ASP A 61 5.60 -7.27 7.31
N ASP A 62 6.27 -7.16 8.45
CA ASP A 62 6.09 -7.97 9.66
C ASP A 62 5.38 -7.21 10.81
N GLY A 63 4.94 -5.97 10.58
CA GLY A 63 4.47 -5.05 11.61
C GLY A 63 2.96 -5.00 11.85
N GLY A 64 2.41 -5.86 12.70
CA GLY A 64 1.17 -5.57 13.45
C GLY A 64 0.17 -6.72 13.59
N SER A 65 -1.11 -6.40 13.84
CA SER A 65 -2.20 -7.40 13.97
C SER A 65 -2.38 -8.27 12.72
N SER A 66 -1.88 -7.82 11.56
CA SER A 66 -1.79 -8.61 10.33
C SER A 66 -0.90 -9.84 10.47
N GLY A 67 0.16 -9.80 11.28
CA GLY A 67 1.06 -10.93 11.53
C GLY A 67 0.45 -12.00 12.43
N ARG A 68 -0.57 -11.65 13.22
CA ARG A 68 -1.31 -12.60 14.10
C ARG A 68 -2.39 -13.38 13.36
N LEU A 69 -2.89 -12.84 12.26
CA LEU A 69 -4.04 -13.42 11.58
C LEU A 69 -3.74 -14.76 10.94
N VAL A 70 -2.49 -15.05 10.59
CA VAL A 70 -2.12 -16.38 10.15
C VAL A 70 -0.60 -16.60 10.15
N PRO A 71 -0.06 -17.30 11.15
CA PRO A 71 1.27 -17.91 11.09
C PRO A 71 1.32 -19.03 10.03
N ASP A 72 0.18 -19.67 9.75
CA ASP A 72 0.09 -20.93 8.98
C ASP A 72 -0.38 -20.75 7.52
N LEU A 73 -0.80 -19.54 7.11
CA LEU A 73 -1.08 -19.26 5.70
C LEU A 73 0.11 -18.54 5.08
N ASP A 74 0.66 -19.12 4.01
CA ASP A 74 1.77 -18.58 3.23
C ASP A 74 1.29 -17.46 2.29
N ILE A 75 0.65 -16.45 2.86
CA ILE A 75 0.15 -15.28 2.15
C ILE A 75 0.90 -14.01 2.57
N PRO A 76 1.04 -13.05 1.64
CA PRO A 76 1.44 -11.69 1.95
C PRO A 76 0.67 -11.09 3.13
N ALA A 77 1.35 -10.29 3.96
CA ALA A 77 0.68 -9.56 5.02
C ALA A 77 -0.40 -8.63 4.40
N PRO A 78 -1.70 -8.79 4.73
CA PRO A 78 -2.76 -8.09 4.02
C PRO A 78 -2.85 -6.59 4.33
N GLY A 79 -2.12 -6.12 5.35
CA GLY A 79 -2.27 -4.75 5.88
C GLY A 79 -1.99 -3.65 4.87
N ASP A 80 -0.87 -3.72 4.16
CA ASP A 80 -0.48 -2.69 3.18
C ASP A 80 -1.34 -2.73 1.92
N ILE A 81 -1.71 -3.94 1.49
CA ILE A 81 -2.64 -4.15 0.39
C ILE A 81 -4.00 -3.55 0.72
N ARG A 82 -4.53 -3.84 1.93
CA ARG A 82 -5.78 -3.26 2.43
C ARG A 82 -5.75 -1.74 2.42
N ARG A 83 -4.65 -1.12 2.89
CA ARG A 83 -4.49 0.34 2.89
C ARG A 83 -4.56 0.90 1.47
N CYS A 84 -3.89 0.27 0.51
CA CYS A 84 -3.91 0.70 -0.89
C CYS A 84 -5.30 0.54 -1.51
N LEU A 85 -5.97 -0.60 -1.26
CA LEU A 85 -7.34 -0.83 -1.68
C LEU A 85 -8.27 0.29 -1.20
N ILE A 86 -8.23 0.62 0.10
CA ILE A 86 -9.03 1.71 0.68
C ILE A 86 -8.69 3.05 0.01
N ALA A 87 -7.40 3.36 -0.16
CA ALA A 87 -6.94 4.61 -0.77
C ALA A 87 -7.42 4.77 -2.22
N MET A 88 -7.55 3.67 -2.97
CA MET A 88 -8.01 3.64 -4.35
C MET A 88 -9.52 3.48 -4.48
N SER A 89 -10.24 3.28 -3.39
CA SER A 89 -11.71 3.12 -3.41
C SER A 89 -12.40 4.49 -3.36
N PRO A 90 -13.53 4.69 -4.06
CA PRO A 90 -14.33 5.90 -3.92
C PRO A 90 -14.92 6.05 -2.51
N GLU A 91 -15.15 7.30 -2.09
CA GLU A 91 -15.89 7.64 -0.87
C GLU A 91 -17.21 8.35 -1.20
N PRO A 92 -18.29 8.09 -0.42
CA PRO A 92 -18.44 7.09 0.64
C PRO A 92 -19.08 5.77 0.13
N THR A 93 -18.54 4.60 0.51
CA THR A 93 -19.19 3.28 0.28
C THR A 93 -19.22 2.41 1.53
N THR A 94 -20.24 1.54 1.65
CA THR A 94 -20.33 0.57 2.76
C THR A 94 -19.14 -0.39 2.76
N TRP A 95 -18.71 -0.86 1.59
CA TRP A 95 -17.56 -1.75 1.46
C TRP A 95 -16.27 -1.09 1.95
N ARG A 96 -16.01 0.18 1.61
CA ARG A 96 -14.85 0.91 2.13
C ARG A 96 -14.87 0.98 3.66
N ARG A 97 -16.03 1.27 4.27
CA ARG A 97 -16.18 1.29 5.73
C ARG A 97 -15.91 -0.08 6.36
N LEU A 98 -16.40 -1.16 5.75
CA LEU A 98 -16.14 -2.53 6.24
C LEU A 98 -14.66 -2.91 6.12
N PHE A 99 -13.98 -2.53 5.04
CA PHE A 99 -12.56 -2.78 4.88
C PHE A 99 -11.71 -1.96 5.86
N ASP A 100 -12.11 -0.73 6.19
CA ASP A 100 -11.40 0.11 7.16
C ASP A 100 -11.70 -0.26 8.63
N TYR A 101 -12.81 -0.96 8.87
CA TYR A 101 -13.26 -1.31 10.22
C TYR A 101 -12.22 -2.11 11.00
N ARG A 102 -12.04 -1.71 12.27
CA ARG A 102 -11.20 -2.38 13.26
C ARG A 102 -12.02 -2.71 14.48
N PHE A 103 -11.86 -3.93 15.00
CA PHE A 103 -12.56 -4.37 16.20
C PHE A 103 -11.90 -3.78 17.46
N ASP A 104 -12.70 -3.16 18.32
CA ASP A 104 -12.25 -2.51 19.56
C ASP A 104 -12.37 -3.40 20.82
N GLY A 105 -12.94 -4.60 20.70
CA GLY A 105 -13.12 -5.56 21.82
C GLY A 105 -13.34 -6.99 21.32
N SER A 106 -13.50 -7.95 22.26
CA SER A 106 -13.61 -9.42 22.06
C SER A 106 -12.30 -10.14 21.65
N ASP A 107 -12.36 -11.45 21.41
CA ASP A 107 -11.22 -12.27 20.95
C ASP A 107 -10.64 -11.81 19.60
N VAL A 108 -11.39 -11.01 18.84
CA VAL A 108 -10.92 -10.40 17.58
C VAL A 108 -10.41 -8.95 17.76
N ALA A 109 -10.26 -8.46 19.00
CA ALA A 109 -9.78 -7.10 19.26
C ALA A 109 -8.46 -6.79 18.54
N GLY A 110 -8.40 -5.62 17.90
CA GLY A 110 -7.25 -5.13 17.14
C GLY A 110 -7.11 -5.72 15.73
N HIS A 111 -7.97 -6.65 15.32
CA HIS A 111 -8.02 -7.13 13.94
C HIS A 111 -8.79 -6.15 13.06
N SER A 112 -8.35 -6.03 11.82
CA SER A 112 -9.10 -5.31 10.78
C SER A 112 -10.03 -6.29 10.08
N LEU A 113 -11.31 -5.94 9.93
CA LEU A 113 -12.26 -6.73 9.16
C LEU A 113 -11.79 -6.87 7.70
N GLY A 114 -11.26 -5.80 7.10
CA GLY A 114 -10.68 -5.88 5.75
C GLY A 114 -9.54 -6.89 5.63
N ASN A 115 -8.68 -7.04 6.65
CA ASN A 115 -7.66 -8.09 6.62
C ASN A 115 -8.29 -9.49 6.63
N LEU A 116 -9.30 -9.71 7.48
CA LEU A 116 -10.02 -10.98 7.54
C LEU A 116 -10.72 -11.31 6.23
N LEU A 117 -11.32 -10.31 5.58
CA LEU A 117 -11.95 -10.45 4.28
C LEU A 117 -10.92 -10.83 3.21
N LEU A 118 -9.73 -10.23 3.19
CA LEU A 118 -8.67 -10.60 2.24
C LEU A 118 -8.20 -12.05 2.44
N VAL A 119 -8.07 -12.51 3.69
CA VAL A 119 -7.74 -13.90 4.00
C VAL A 119 -8.84 -14.84 3.52
N ALA A 120 -10.10 -14.53 3.80
CA ALA A 120 -11.24 -15.33 3.37
C ALA A 120 -11.35 -15.38 1.84
N LEU A 121 -11.17 -14.26 1.16
CA LEU A 121 -11.18 -14.18 -0.31
C LEU A 121 -10.06 -15.02 -0.93
N HIS A 122 -8.86 -15.00 -0.35
CA HIS A 122 -7.78 -15.89 -0.79
C HIS A 122 -8.18 -17.38 -0.69
N GLN A 123 -8.82 -17.79 0.41
CA GLN A 123 -9.25 -19.18 0.60
C GLN A 123 -10.39 -19.58 -0.35
N ILE A 124 -11.31 -18.66 -0.65
CA ILE A 124 -12.45 -18.89 -1.53
C ILE A 124 -12.02 -18.96 -3.00
N GLU A 125 -11.18 -18.02 -3.43
CA GLU A 125 -10.77 -17.87 -4.83
C GLU A 125 -9.57 -18.78 -5.18
N GLY A 126 -8.91 -19.36 -4.19
CA GLY A 126 -7.82 -20.32 -4.35
C GLY A 126 -6.42 -19.70 -4.53
N THR A 127 -6.34 -18.46 -5.03
CA THR A 127 -5.08 -17.70 -5.08
C THR A 127 -5.22 -16.34 -4.42
N PHE A 128 -4.12 -15.79 -3.91
CA PHE A 128 -4.13 -14.47 -3.27
C PHE A 128 -4.43 -13.35 -4.29
N GLU A 129 -3.96 -13.50 -5.52
CA GLU A 129 -4.19 -12.53 -6.59
C GLU A 129 -5.67 -12.50 -7.04
N ASP A 130 -6.32 -13.66 -7.12
CA ASP A 130 -7.76 -13.73 -7.43
C ASP A 130 -8.60 -13.16 -6.28
N GLY A 131 -8.24 -13.47 -5.03
CA GLY A 131 -8.84 -12.85 -3.85
C GLY A 131 -8.72 -11.32 -3.87
N LEU A 132 -7.57 -10.80 -4.29
CA LEU A 132 -7.34 -9.37 -4.44
C LEU A 132 -8.20 -8.76 -5.56
N ARG A 133 -8.31 -9.41 -6.73
CA ARG A 133 -9.19 -8.98 -7.82
C ARG A 133 -10.66 -8.91 -7.37
N THR A 134 -11.12 -9.88 -6.58
CA THR A 134 -12.47 -9.83 -6.00
C THR A 134 -12.61 -8.66 -5.02
N ALA A 135 -11.61 -8.39 -4.19
CA ALA A 135 -11.63 -7.22 -3.30
C ALA A 135 -11.65 -5.88 -4.05
N GLU A 136 -10.84 -5.73 -5.12
CA GLU A 136 -10.85 -4.57 -6.03
C GLU A 136 -12.26 -4.31 -6.57
N ARG A 137 -12.94 -5.36 -7.03
CA ARG A 137 -14.33 -5.28 -7.56
C ARG A 137 -15.34 -4.91 -6.48
N LEU A 138 -15.26 -5.48 -5.29
CA LEU A 138 -16.18 -5.17 -4.18
C LEU A 138 -16.05 -3.71 -3.74
N LEU A 139 -14.82 -3.19 -3.74
CA LEU A 139 -14.51 -1.83 -3.33
C LEU A 139 -14.69 -0.80 -4.45
N GLY A 140 -14.73 -1.23 -5.71
CA GLY A 140 -14.81 -0.35 -6.87
C GLY A 140 -13.55 0.50 -7.03
N THR A 141 -12.38 -0.10 -6.86
CA THR A 141 -11.10 0.64 -6.87
C THR A 141 -10.81 1.29 -8.22
N VAL A 142 -10.33 2.53 -8.19
CA VAL A 142 -9.83 3.26 -9.36
C VAL A 142 -8.38 2.88 -9.59
N GLY A 143 -8.16 1.89 -10.45
CA GLY A 143 -6.84 1.32 -10.74
C GLY A 143 -6.64 -0.06 -10.12
N SER A 144 -5.39 -0.51 -10.10
CA SER A 144 -5.00 -1.86 -9.64
C SER A 144 -4.09 -1.83 -8.42
N VAL A 145 -4.33 -2.71 -7.46
CA VAL A 145 -3.40 -3.03 -6.36
C VAL A 145 -2.73 -4.36 -6.70
N ILE A 146 -1.40 -4.38 -6.71
CA ILE A 146 -0.60 -5.51 -7.21
C ILE A 146 0.41 -5.90 -6.12
N PRO A 147 0.40 -7.15 -5.62
CA PRO A 147 1.43 -7.60 -4.70
C PRO A 147 2.75 -7.76 -5.44
N ALA A 148 3.85 -7.31 -4.82
CA ALA A 148 5.17 -7.38 -5.41
C ALA A 148 5.61 -8.82 -5.68
N ALA A 149 5.28 -9.76 -4.79
CA ALA A 149 5.51 -11.20 -4.95
C ALA A 149 4.25 -11.98 -4.55
N ALA A 150 4.09 -13.20 -5.07
CA ALA A 150 2.94 -14.06 -4.78
C ALA A 150 3.00 -14.67 -3.37
N GLU A 151 4.22 -15.00 -2.92
CA GLU A 151 4.50 -15.56 -1.61
C GLU A 151 4.94 -14.47 -0.62
N ARG A 152 4.87 -14.78 0.67
CA ARG A 152 5.41 -13.91 1.71
C ARG A 152 6.94 -13.86 1.59
N VAL A 153 7.51 -12.66 1.71
CA VAL A 153 8.96 -12.47 1.84
C VAL A 153 9.30 -11.86 3.19
N LYS A 154 10.51 -12.11 3.68
CA LYS A 154 11.09 -11.45 4.85
C LYS A 154 12.25 -10.57 4.41
N LEU A 155 12.50 -9.49 5.14
CA LEU A 155 13.72 -8.71 4.97
C LEU A 155 14.82 -9.25 5.87
N GLU A 156 16.02 -9.32 5.32
CA GLU A 156 17.25 -9.57 6.06
C GLU A 156 18.23 -8.43 5.75
N ALA A 157 18.85 -7.87 6.80
CA ALA A 157 19.89 -6.85 6.68
C ALA A 157 21.16 -7.24 7.42
N VAL A 158 22.30 -6.74 6.93
CA VAL A 158 23.59 -6.82 7.65
C VAL A 158 23.85 -5.47 8.31
N VAL A 159 23.71 -5.40 9.63
CA VAL A 159 23.89 -4.21 10.47
C VAL A 159 25.20 -4.35 11.24
N ASP A 160 26.19 -3.51 10.94
CA ASP A 160 27.53 -3.54 11.55
C ASP A 160 28.16 -4.96 11.61
N GLY A 161 27.95 -5.75 10.55
CA GLY A 161 28.46 -7.12 10.42
C GLY A 161 27.56 -8.22 11.00
N SER A 162 26.50 -7.87 11.72
CA SER A 162 25.52 -8.82 12.26
C SER A 162 24.29 -8.94 11.34
N VAL A 163 23.77 -10.16 11.19
CA VAL A 163 22.54 -10.42 10.43
C VAL A 163 21.32 -10.11 11.32
N VAL A 164 20.39 -9.31 10.79
CA VAL A 164 19.11 -8.96 11.43
C VAL A 164 17.98 -9.30 10.46
N GLU A 165 16.99 -10.05 10.94
CA GLU A 165 15.81 -10.46 10.17
C GLU A 165 14.53 -9.74 10.65
N GLY A 166 13.65 -9.45 9.71
CA GLY A 166 12.36 -8.77 9.92
C GLY A 166 12.46 -7.25 9.75
N GLN A 167 11.54 -6.67 8.99
CA GLN A 167 11.39 -5.25 8.78
C GLN A 167 11.36 -4.46 10.10
N VAL A 168 10.64 -4.94 11.12
CA VAL A 168 10.53 -4.23 12.41
C VAL A 168 11.86 -4.25 13.13
N SER A 169 12.53 -5.40 13.21
CA SER A 169 13.85 -5.54 13.84
C SER A 169 14.89 -4.67 13.15
N ILE A 170 14.92 -4.68 11.82
CA ILE A 170 15.83 -3.88 11.00
C ILE A 170 15.56 -2.38 11.22
N ALA A 171 14.30 -1.96 11.26
CA ALA A 171 13.93 -0.56 11.49
C ALA A 171 14.30 -0.05 12.89
N LEU A 172 14.32 -0.93 13.90
CA LEU A 172 14.72 -0.62 15.28
C LEU A 172 16.22 -0.79 15.54
N SER A 173 16.95 -1.39 14.60
CA SER A 173 18.38 -1.63 14.75
C SER A 173 19.17 -0.32 14.74
N ARG A 174 20.17 -0.23 15.62
CA ARG A 174 21.16 0.85 15.62
C ARG A 174 22.41 0.34 14.92
N GLY A 175 22.95 1.12 13.98
CA GLY A 175 24.15 0.76 13.23
C GLY A 175 24.00 1.01 11.73
N ASN A 176 25.08 0.80 10.99
CA ASN A 176 25.08 0.98 9.55
C ASN A 176 24.60 -0.28 8.84
N ILE A 177 23.55 -0.14 8.04
CA ILE A 177 23.11 -1.18 7.13
C ILE A 177 24.07 -1.23 5.93
N SER A 178 24.79 -2.33 5.80
CA SER A 178 25.74 -2.55 4.70
C SER A 178 25.13 -3.35 3.54
N LYS A 179 24.07 -4.14 3.81
CA LYS A 179 23.38 -4.96 2.82
C LYS A 179 21.95 -5.21 3.25
N ILE A 180 21.03 -5.26 2.28
CA ILE A 180 19.65 -5.73 2.44
C ILE A 180 19.39 -6.82 1.39
N ARG A 181 18.62 -7.84 1.76
CA ARG A 181 18.09 -8.87 0.85
C ARG A 181 16.70 -9.33 1.29
N ILE A 182 16.02 -10.03 0.40
CA ILE A 182 14.75 -10.70 0.69
C ILE A 182 14.96 -12.20 0.90
N LEU A 183 14.11 -12.81 1.72
CA LEU A 183 14.06 -14.25 1.98
C LEU A 183 12.62 -14.77 1.72
N PRO A 184 12.43 -15.81 0.89
CA PRO A 184 13.47 -16.50 0.13
C PRO A 184 14.03 -15.61 -0.99
N GLY A 185 15.33 -15.72 -1.26
CA GLY A 185 15.98 -14.93 -2.33
C GLY A 185 15.52 -15.33 -3.75
N THR A 186 14.78 -16.43 -3.87
CA THR A 186 14.13 -16.91 -5.09
C THR A 186 12.77 -16.26 -5.34
N ALA A 187 12.23 -15.49 -4.38
CA ALA A 187 10.94 -14.84 -4.53
C ALA A 187 10.93 -13.95 -5.77
N ALA A 188 10.05 -14.29 -6.70
CA ALA A 188 9.93 -13.61 -7.98
C ALA A 188 8.85 -12.52 -7.91
N ALA A 189 9.07 -11.46 -8.70
CA ALA A 189 8.02 -10.48 -8.92
C ALA A 189 6.83 -11.14 -9.65
N THR A 190 5.60 -10.78 -9.29
CA THR A 190 4.41 -11.25 -10.02
C THR A 190 4.45 -10.79 -11.47
N ASP A 191 3.87 -11.56 -12.39
CA ASP A 191 3.86 -11.16 -13.80
C ASP A 191 3.09 -9.86 -14.01
N ARG A 192 1.98 -9.66 -13.28
CA ARG A 192 1.23 -8.40 -13.24
C ARG A 192 2.10 -7.22 -12.77
N ALA A 193 2.97 -7.41 -11.78
CA ALA A 193 3.92 -6.39 -11.34
C ALA A 193 4.94 -6.04 -12.45
N ARG A 194 5.47 -7.05 -13.14
CA ARG A 194 6.43 -6.86 -14.24
C ARG A 194 5.79 -6.17 -15.44
N GLU A 195 4.56 -6.52 -15.76
CA GLU A 195 3.76 -5.90 -16.83
C GLU A 195 3.42 -4.45 -16.50
N ALA A 196 2.95 -4.17 -15.28
CA ALA A 196 2.66 -2.81 -14.84
C ALA A 196 3.89 -1.91 -14.93
N ILE A 197 5.06 -2.38 -14.45
CA ILE A 197 6.31 -1.64 -14.55
C ILE A 197 6.71 -1.39 -16.01
N ARG A 198 6.57 -2.37 -16.90
CA ARG A 198 6.90 -2.22 -18.33
C ARG A 198 5.99 -1.25 -19.07
N ALA A 199 4.73 -1.15 -18.67
CA ALA A 199 3.73 -0.29 -19.27
C ALA A 199 3.70 1.14 -18.66
N ALA A 200 4.47 1.38 -17.61
CA ALA A 200 4.44 2.65 -16.89
C ALA A 200 5.16 3.77 -17.65
N ASP A 201 4.51 4.91 -17.80
CA ASP A 201 5.14 6.16 -18.19
C ASP A 201 5.91 6.78 -17.01
N GLN A 202 5.43 6.54 -15.80
CA GLN A 202 6.02 7.07 -14.56
C GLN A 202 6.03 6.00 -13.47
N ILE A 203 7.16 5.91 -12.76
CA ILE A 203 7.29 5.07 -11.57
C ILE A 203 7.53 6.00 -10.37
N VAL A 204 6.56 6.04 -9.47
CA VAL A 204 6.64 6.79 -8.22
C VAL A 204 7.08 5.85 -7.12
N LEU A 205 8.28 6.07 -6.58
CA LEU A 205 8.71 5.39 -5.38
C LEU A 205 8.07 6.12 -4.19
N GLY A 206 7.07 5.49 -3.58
CA GLY A 206 6.31 6.09 -2.50
C GLY A 206 7.24 6.50 -1.34
N PRO A 207 6.90 7.56 -0.60
CA PRO A 207 7.69 7.95 0.57
C PRO A 207 7.72 6.77 1.53
N GLY A 208 8.93 6.31 1.85
CA GLY A 208 9.15 5.12 2.64
C GLY A 208 10.32 5.33 3.58
N VAL A 209 10.37 4.53 4.65
CA VAL A 209 11.51 4.53 5.56
C VAL A 209 12.71 3.86 4.87
N CYS A 210 13.48 4.64 4.12
CA CYS A 210 14.87 4.31 3.81
C CYS A 210 15.67 4.71 5.05
N THR A 211 15.91 3.76 5.96
CA THR A 211 16.47 4.00 7.29
C THR A 211 17.72 4.89 7.26
N ARG A 212 17.59 6.07 7.88
CA ARG A 212 18.66 6.80 8.57
C ARG A 212 18.10 7.38 9.87
N ARG A 213 18.62 6.90 11.00
CA ARG A 213 18.78 7.66 12.24
C ARG A 213 20.09 7.27 12.88
#